data_AF-A0A9E5YMI9-F1
#
_entry.id   AF-A0A9E5YMI9-F1
#
_cell.length_a   1.000
_cell.length_b   1.000
_cell.length_c   1.000
_cell.angle_alpha   90.00
_cell.angle_beta   90.00
_cell.angle_gamma   90.00
#
_symmetry.space_group_name_H-M   'P 1'
#
loop_
_entity.id
_entity.type
_entity.pdbx_description
1 polymer ?
#
loop_
_entity_poly.entity_id
_entity_poly.type
_entity_poly.pdbx_seq_one_letter_code
_entity_poly.pdbx_strand_id
1 'polypeptide(L)'
;MKFKPLIPSDFPKLKNFFQRQRYRLCAYSLPSIIAWNSAEFQPYAAVDGKSLIVSSEFATRMENRHLILPVSPSKDYPPLQLHDLAVKLKFDKYWFVPEDYLQQYGKALVESFFEVKEQKDFKDYIYATDDLALLKGNKYSRKRNLIHQFERSYVDKDRVTIEKMVPSFLSECIDFLEKWCEERNCDIDENEALFCERQAAINTIEHIDLFELDGILLRIDGEINAFGIASRLTESMGVL
;
A
#
# COMPACT_ATOMS: atom_id res chain seq x y z
N MET A 1 19.09 15.69 -10.63
CA MET A 1 18.26 14.88 -9.72
C MET A 1 18.85 13.48 -9.69
N LYS A 2 19.11 12.89 -8.50
CA LYS A 2 19.72 11.57 -8.36
C LYS A 2 18.76 10.66 -7.60
N PHE A 3 18.33 9.56 -8.22
CA PHE A 3 17.53 8.53 -7.59
C PHE A 3 18.38 7.73 -6.59
N LYS A 4 17.75 7.38 -5.47
CA LYS A 4 18.30 6.51 -4.44
C LYS A 4 17.28 5.41 -4.11
N PRO A 5 17.71 4.18 -3.80
CA PRO A 5 16.80 3.15 -3.31
C PRO A 5 16.07 3.66 -2.08
N LEU A 6 14.77 3.38 -1.99
CA LEU A 6 13.98 3.67 -0.80
C LEU A 6 14.20 2.57 0.24
N ILE A 7 14.54 2.98 1.44
CA ILE A 7 14.71 2.09 2.59
C ILE A 7 13.81 2.55 3.76
N PRO A 8 13.48 1.67 4.72
CA PRO A 8 12.60 2.02 5.84
C PRO A 8 12.98 3.31 6.57
N SER A 9 14.29 3.54 6.81
CA SER A 9 14.80 4.73 7.50
C SER A 9 14.61 6.07 6.76
N ASP A 10 14.17 6.04 5.49
CA ASP A 10 13.82 7.27 4.75
C ASP A 10 12.42 7.78 5.10
N PHE A 11 11.54 6.94 5.68
CA PHE A 11 10.16 7.30 5.97
C PHE A 11 10.00 8.64 6.72
N PRO A 12 10.71 8.89 7.86
CA PRO A 12 10.53 10.14 8.61
C PRO A 12 10.89 11.40 7.81
N LYS A 13 11.81 11.27 6.85
CA LYS A 13 12.25 12.39 5.99
C LYS A 13 11.28 12.62 4.83
N LEU A 14 10.66 11.56 4.33
CA LEU A 14 9.84 11.61 3.12
C LEU A 14 8.35 11.81 3.40
N LYS A 15 7.86 11.48 4.59
CA LYS A 15 6.42 11.61 4.94
C LYS A 15 5.85 13.01 4.74
N ASN A 16 6.68 14.05 4.86
CA ASN A 16 6.26 15.44 4.66
C ASN A 16 5.86 15.75 3.20
N PHE A 17 6.34 15.00 2.21
CA PHE A 17 5.88 15.16 0.83
C PHE A 17 4.45 14.66 0.63
N PHE A 18 3.99 13.74 1.48
CA PHE A 18 2.65 13.16 1.45
C PHE A 18 1.65 13.93 2.32
N GLN A 19 2.06 15.02 2.97
CA GLN A 19 1.11 15.93 3.61
C GLN A 19 0.15 16.48 2.57
N ARG A 20 -1.17 16.41 2.84
CA ARG A 20 -2.22 16.81 1.90
C ARG A 20 -2.19 16.05 0.56
N GLN A 21 -1.65 14.83 0.56
CA GLN A 21 -1.77 13.93 -0.58
C GLN A 21 -3.24 13.73 -0.93
N ARG A 22 -3.58 13.93 -2.21
CA ARG A 22 -4.94 13.85 -2.75
C ARG A 22 -5.19 12.59 -3.58
N TYR A 23 -4.14 11.91 -4.02
CA TYR A 23 -4.29 10.68 -4.79
C TYR A 23 -4.82 9.56 -3.89
N ARG A 24 -5.96 8.98 -4.29
CA ARG A 24 -6.74 8.01 -3.49
C ARG A 24 -6.36 6.55 -3.75
N LEU A 25 -5.36 6.30 -4.60
CA LEU A 25 -4.89 4.94 -4.87
C LEU A 25 -3.93 4.48 -3.78
N CYS A 26 -4.03 3.21 -3.37
CA CYS A 26 -3.18 2.61 -2.33
C CYS A 26 -1.68 2.72 -2.66
N ALA A 27 -1.33 2.75 -3.94
CA ALA A 27 0.03 2.95 -4.46
C ALA A 27 0.68 4.28 -4.01
N TYR A 28 -0.09 5.24 -3.48
CA TYR A 28 0.42 6.49 -2.91
C TYR A 28 0.59 6.44 -1.38
N SER A 29 0.50 5.26 -0.77
CA SER A 29 0.87 5.04 0.65
C SER A 29 2.39 4.96 0.76
N LEU A 30 3.04 5.94 1.40
CA LEU A 30 4.49 5.92 1.60
C LEU A 30 5.00 4.67 2.33
N PRO A 31 4.36 4.19 3.42
CA PRO A 31 4.73 2.91 4.02
C PRO A 31 4.69 1.76 3.03
N SER A 32 3.64 1.68 2.20
CA SER A 32 3.51 0.63 1.18
C SER A 32 4.61 0.74 0.13
N ILE A 33 4.86 1.92 -0.43
CA ILE A 33 5.92 2.16 -1.42
C ILE A 33 7.27 1.63 -0.91
N ILE A 34 7.59 1.87 0.37
CA ILE A 34 8.86 1.43 0.95
C ILE A 34 8.83 -0.07 1.27
N ALA A 35 7.73 -0.58 1.83
CA ALA A 35 7.60 -1.96 2.26
C ALA A 35 7.67 -2.96 1.10
N TRP A 36 7.18 -2.60 -0.08
CA TRP A 36 7.23 -3.46 -1.27
C TRP A 36 8.64 -3.69 -1.83
N ASN A 37 9.67 -3.06 -1.28
CA ASN A 37 11.06 -3.30 -1.67
C ASN A 37 11.46 -4.78 -1.51
N SER A 38 11.77 -5.43 -2.62
CA SER A 38 12.15 -6.84 -2.73
C SER A 38 13.29 -7.04 -3.73
N ALA A 39 13.72 -8.29 -3.91
CA ALA A 39 14.72 -8.63 -4.93
C ALA A 39 14.22 -8.30 -6.36
N GLU A 40 12.93 -8.50 -6.63
CA GLU A 40 12.32 -8.23 -7.94
C GLU A 40 11.84 -6.79 -8.09
N PHE A 41 11.20 -6.20 -7.07
CA PHE A 41 10.63 -4.84 -7.13
C PHE A 41 11.45 -3.87 -6.27
N GLN A 42 12.02 -2.84 -6.90
CA GLN A 42 12.90 -1.90 -6.22
C GLN A 42 12.37 -0.47 -6.36
N PRO A 43 11.80 0.10 -5.30
CA PRO A 43 11.35 1.49 -5.29
C PRO A 43 12.55 2.43 -5.09
N TYR A 44 12.62 3.48 -5.90
CA TYR A 44 13.60 4.55 -5.80
C TYR A 44 12.91 5.90 -5.67
N ALA A 45 13.58 6.84 -5.03
CA ALA A 45 13.09 8.21 -4.96
C ALA A 45 14.18 9.26 -5.21
N ALA A 46 13.74 10.41 -5.67
CA ALA A 46 14.55 11.60 -5.77
C ALA A 46 13.73 12.85 -5.40
N VAL A 47 14.33 13.75 -4.64
CA VAL A 47 13.72 15.03 -4.28
C VAL A 47 14.02 16.06 -5.37
N ASP A 48 12.97 16.73 -5.85
CA ASP A 48 13.04 17.85 -6.79
C ASP A 48 12.26 19.05 -6.22
N GLY A 49 12.97 19.95 -5.54
CA GLY A 49 12.36 21.07 -4.83
C GLY A 49 11.38 20.60 -3.76
N LYS A 50 10.08 20.90 -3.95
CA LYS A 50 8.99 20.52 -3.04
C LYS A 50 8.29 19.22 -3.43
N SER A 51 8.88 18.43 -4.30
CA SER A 51 8.27 17.20 -4.80
C SER A 51 9.17 16.00 -4.59
N LEU A 52 8.53 14.87 -4.32
CA LEU A 52 9.14 13.56 -4.35
C LEU A 52 8.79 12.89 -5.68
N ILE A 53 9.82 12.53 -6.44
CA ILE A 53 9.69 11.73 -7.65
C ILE A 53 10.01 10.29 -7.26
N VAL A 54 9.05 9.40 -7.45
CA VAL A 54 9.18 7.97 -7.13
C VAL A 54 9.17 7.18 -8.43
N SER A 55 10.12 6.26 -8.55
CA SER A 55 10.21 5.30 -9.63
C SER A 55 10.23 3.87 -9.10
N SER A 56 9.73 2.95 -9.88
CA SER A 56 9.84 1.52 -9.64
C SER A 56 10.73 0.89 -10.70
N GLU A 57 11.78 0.21 -10.24
CA GLU A 57 12.70 -0.58 -11.03
C GLU A 57 12.42 -2.06 -10.79
N PHE A 58 12.70 -2.92 -11.78
CA PHE A 58 12.43 -4.35 -11.73
C PHE A 58 13.68 -5.13 -12.14
N ALA A 59 14.03 -6.19 -11.40
CA ALA A 59 15.23 -6.97 -11.65
C ALA A 59 15.12 -7.84 -12.90
N THR A 60 13.97 -8.50 -13.09
CA THR A 60 13.74 -9.39 -14.24
C THR A 60 12.76 -8.78 -15.25
N ARG A 61 11.70 -8.11 -14.81
CA ARG A 61 10.67 -7.51 -15.69
C ARG A 61 10.93 -6.04 -15.99
N MET A 62 12.08 -5.75 -16.61
CA MET A 62 12.53 -4.37 -16.88
C MET A 62 11.52 -3.53 -17.67
N GLU A 63 10.66 -4.15 -18.47
CA GLU A 63 9.56 -3.50 -19.17
C GLU A 63 8.51 -2.89 -18.24
N ASN A 64 8.43 -3.32 -16.99
CA ASN A 64 7.52 -2.76 -16.00
C ASN A 64 8.06 -1.50 -15.34
N ARG A 65 9.31 -1.10 -15.61
CA ARG A 65 9.92 0.12 -15.07
C ARG A 65 9.04 1.35 -15.32
N HIS A 66 8.72 2.09 -14.26
CA HIS A 66 7.78 3.21 -14.35
C HIS A 66 8.01 4.30 -13.29
N LEU A 67 7.39 5.45 -13.52
CA LEU A 67 7.17 6.48 -12.49
C LEU A 67 5.73 6.35 -11.94
N ILE A 68 5.49 6.80 -10.71
CA ILE A 68 4.15 7.24 -10.30
C ILE A 68 4.04 8.76 -10.47
N LEU A 69 2.84 9.32 -10.35
CA LEU A 69 2.71 10.78 -10.39
C LEU A 69 3.57 11.39 -9.27
N PRO A 70 4.30 12.49 -9.54
CA PRO A 70 5.05 13.20 -8.52
C PRO A 70 4.18 13.54 -7.31
N VAL A 71 4.72 13.34 -6.12
CA VAL A 71 4.03 13.61 -4.86
C VAL A 71 4.55 14.93 -4.30
N SER A 72 3.64 15.87 -4.05
CA SER A 72 3.99 17.17 -3.48
C SER A 72 2.85 17.75 -2.65
N PRO A 73 3.13 18.41 -1.52
CA PRO A 73 2.11 19.07 -0.70
C PRO A 73 1.60 20.39 -1.31
N SER A 74 2.23 20.86 -2.39
CA SER A 74 1.96 22.22 -2.92
C SER A 74 2.13 22.39 -4.43
N LYS A 75 2.62 21.37 -5.14
CA LYS A 75 2.88 21.45 -6.58
C LYS A 75 2.04 20.44 -7.34
N ASP A 76 1.28 20.98 -8.27
CA ASP A 76 0.59 20.23 -9.30
C ASP A 76 1.49 20.04 -10.53
N TYR A 77 1.30 18.92 -11.23
CA TYR A 77 2.05 18.55 -12.42
C TYR A 77 1.12 18.42 -13.62
N PRO A 78 1.02 19.45 -14.48
CA PRO A 78 0.29 19.35 -15.74
C PRO A 78 0.93 18.33 -16.70
N PRO A 79 0.18 17.81 -17.70
CA PRO A 79 0.66 16.79 -18.62
C PRO A 79 1.99 17.13 -19.32
N LEU A 80 2.17 18.37 -19.76
CA LEU A 80 3.44 18.83 -20.36
C LEU A 80 4.62 18.69 -19.40
N GLN A 81 4.45 19.03 -18.11
CA GLN A 81 5.52 18.91 -17.12
C GLN A 81 5.83 17.44 -16.80
N LEU A 82 4.82 16.57 -16.79
CA LEU A 82 5.05 15.12 -16.67
C LEU A 82 5.81 14.58 -17.88
N HIS A 83 5.45 15.02 -19.09
CA HIS A 83 6.12 14.62 -20.31
C HIS A 83 7.60 15.03 -20.29
N ASP A 84 7.89 16.29 -19.99
CA ASP A 84 9.26 16.80 -19.91
C ASP A 84 10.06 16.09 -18.82
N LEU A 85 9.43 15.78 -17.69
CA LEU A 85 10.04 15.01 -16.61
C LEU A 85 10.37 13.58 -17.06
N ALA A 86 9.44 12.88 -17.68
CA ALA A 86 9.63 11.52 -18.19
C ALA A 86 10.77 11.46 -19.22
N VAL A 87 10.79 12.39 -20.20
CA VAL A 87 11.86 12.52 -21.20
C VAL A 87 13.21 12.76 -20.52
N LYS A 88 13.28 13.72 -19.59
CA LYS A 88 14.50 14.05 -18.85
C LYS A 88 15.06 12.87 -18.06
N LEU A 89 14.18 12.06 -17.47
CA LEU A 89 14.54 10.92 -16.63
C LEU A 89 14.64 9.60 -17.39
N LYS A 90 14.37 9.61 -18.70
CA LYS A 90 14.35 8.42 -19.56
C LYS A 90 13.38 7.36 -19.04
N PHE A 91 12.17 7.78 -18.68
CA PHE A 91 11.03 6.90 -18.45
C PHE A 91 10.01 7.10 -19.57
N ASP A 92 9.32 6.03 -19.93
CA ASP A 92 8.32 5.99 -20.99
C ASP A 92 6.89 5.87 -20.46
N LYS A 93 6.70 5.60 -19.15
CA LYS A 93 5.37 5.41 -18.56
C LYS A 93 5.23 5.94 -17.13
N TYR A 94 3.99 6.31 -16.83
CA TYR A 94 3.48 6.51 -15.47
C TYR A 94 2.47 5.41 -15.16
N TRP A 95 2.60 4.72 -14.03
CA TRP A 95 1.59 3.78 -13.52
C TRP A 95 0.85 4.38 -12.33
N PHE A 96 -0.30 3.78 -12.00
CA PHE A 96 -1.15 4.21 -10.91
C PHE A 96 -1.56 5.68 -11.04
N VAL A 97 -1.88 6.12 -12.26
CA VAL A 97 -2.42 7.46 -12.52
C VAL A 97 -3.91 7.45 -12.11
N PRO A 98 -4.33 8.20 -11.07
CA PRO A 98 -5.72 8.19 -10.63
C PRO A 98 -6.64 8.81 -11.69
N GLU A 99 -7.88 8.33 -11.77
CA GLU A 99 -8.88 8.90 -12.69
C GLU A 99 -9.10 10.39 -12.44
N ASP A 100 -8.99 10.84 -11.18
CA ASP A 100 -9.06 12.25 -10.78
C ASP A 100 -8.05 13.14 -11.55
N TYR A 101 -6.88 12.61 -11.92
CA TYR A 101 -5.89 13.34 -12.72
C TYR A 101 -6.40 13.60 -14.14
N LEU A 102 -7.04 12.60 -14.76
CA LEU A 102 -7.63 12.72 -16.09
C LEU A 102 -8.83 13.68 -16.07
N GLN A 103 -9.61 13.67 -15.00
CA GLN A 103 -10.72 14.62 -14.81
C GLN A 103 -10.22 16.06 -14.63
N GLN A 104 -9.15 16.25 -13.85
CA GLN A 104 -8.57 17.58 -13.58
C GLN A 104 -8.04 18.26 -14.85
N TYR A 105 -7.27 17.54 -15.68
CA TYR A 105 -6.61 18.13 -16.85
C TYR A 105 -7.36 17.90 -18.18
N GLY A 106 -8.36 17.03 -18.18
CA GLY A 106 -9.08 16.61 -19.37
C GLY A 106 -8.33 15.53 -20.14
N LYS A 107 -9.00 14.40 -20.39
CA LYS A 107 -8.43 13.24 -21.09
C LYS A 107 -7.73 13.60 -22.40
N ALA A 108 -8.34 14.47 -23.23
CA ALA A 108 -7.77 14.87 -24.51
C ALA A 108 -6.42 15.60 -24.39
N LEU A 109 -6.22 16.42 -23.35
CA LEU A 109 -4.94 17.08 -23.11
C LEU A 109 -3.89 16.10 -22.58
N VAL A 110 -4.29 15.12 -21.78
CA VAL A 110 -3.36 14.06 -21.35
C VAL A 110 -2.95 13.22 -22.57
N GLU A 111 -3.90 12.88 -23.44
CA GLU A 111 -3.69 12.08 -24.65
C GLU A 111 -2.85 12.80 -25.72
N SER A 112 -2.67 14.13 -25.65
CA SER A 112 -1.73 14.82 -26.54
C SER A 112 -0.27 14.58 -26.19
N PHE A 113 0.02 14.01 -25.01
CA PHE A 113 1.38 13.70 -24.54
C PHE A 113 1.61 12.22 -24.22
N PHE A 114 0.54 11.47 -23.92
CA PHE A 114 0.63 10.09 -23.44
C PHE A 114 -0.43 9.19 -24.08
N GLU A 115 -0.14 7.89 -24.18
CA GLU A 115 -1.17 6.88 -24.37
C GLU A 115 -1.80 6.53 -23.01
N VAL A 116 -3.12 6.56 -22.89
CA VAL A 116 -3.82 6.27 -21.63
C VAL A 116 -4.45 4.88 -21.68
N LYS A 117 -4.04 4.00 -20.76
CA LYS A 117 -4.54 2.63 -20.61
C LYS A 117 -4.99 2.35 -19.19
N GLU A 118 -6.14 1.69 -19.03
CA GLU A 118 -6.64 1.23 -17.72
C GLU A 118 -5.85 -0.01 -17.26
N GLN A 119 -5.38 0.02 -16.01
CA GLN A 119 -4.78 -1.12 -15.32
C GLN A 119 -5.86 -1.91 -14.57
N LYS A 120 -6.58 -2.81 -15.28
CA LYS A 120 -7.78 -3.48 -14.75
C LYS A 120 -7.53 -4.33 -13.50
N ASP A 121 -6.36 -4.95 -13.41
CA ASP A 121 -5.98 -5.84 -12.30
C ASP A 121 -5.52 -5.06 -11.05
N PHE A 122 -5.42 -3.74 -11.13
CA PHE A 122 -4.92 -2.85 -10.06
C PHE A 122 -6.01 -1.91 -9.52
N LYS A 123 -7.27 -2.37 -9.50
CA LYS A 123 -8.38 -1.60 -8.95
C LYS A 123 -8.42 -1.67 -7.43
N ASP A 124 -8.48 -0.51 -6.80
CA ASP A 124 -8.72 -0.41 -5.36
C ASP A 124 -10.20 -0.54 -5.01
N TYR A 125 -10.48 -1.26 -3.92
CA TYR A 125 -11.80 -1.36 -3.33
C TYR A 125 -11.95 -0.28 -2.26
N ILE A 126 -12.85 0.67 -2.50
CA ILE A 126 -13.13 1.76 -1.56
C ILE A 126 -14.40 1.45 -0.78
N TYR A 127 -14.31 1.53 0.54
CA TYR A 127 -15.44 1.33 1.46
C TYR A 127 -15.62 2.55 2.35
N ALA A 128 -16.86 2.89 2.66
CA ALA A 128 -17.14 3.85 3.73
C ALA A 128 -16.78 3.22 5.09
N THR A 129 -16.14 3.98 5.97
CA THR A 129 -15.77 3.51 7.31
C THR A 129 -16.99 3.01 8.09
N ASP A 130 -18.09 3.78 8.07
CA ASP A 130 -19.33 3.42 8.76
C ASP A 130 -19.94 2.11 8.25
N ASP A 131 -19.78 1.81 6.95
CA ASP A 131 -20.29 0.57 6.36
C ASP A 131 -19.57 -0.65 6.94
N LEU A 132 -18.25 -0.60 7.05
CA LEU A 132 -17.45 -1.72 7.57
C LEU A 132 -17.48 -1.80 9.10
N ALA A 133 -17.56 -0.66 9.80
CA ALA A 133 -17.60 -0.61 11.26
C ALA A 133 -18.96 -1.04 11.82
N LEU A 134 -20.06 -0.62 11.18
CA LEU A 134 -21.41 -0.84 11.71
C LEU A 134 -22.14 -1.98 11.01
N LEU A 135 -21.72 -2.33 9.78
CA LEU A 135 -22.30 -3.42 8.99
C LEU A 135 -23.83 -3.31 8.90
N LYS A 136 -24.40 -2.12 8.66
CA LYS A 136 -25.85 -1.89 8.71
C LYS A 136 -26.60 -2.45 7.49
N GLY A 137 -27.86 -2.87 7.70
CA GLY A 137 -28.76 -3.29 6.62
C GLY A 137 -28.55 -4.72 6.09
N ASN A 138 -29.37 -5.12 5.11
CA ASN A 138 -29.42 -6.51 4.64
C ASN A 138 -28.17 -6.96 3.88
N LYS A 139 -27.47 -6.02 3.21
CA LYS A 139 -26.22 -6.27 2.46
C LYS A 139 -25.15 -6.94 3.32
N TYR A 140 -25.04 -6.54 4.60
CA TYR A 140 -24.04 -7.07 5.52
C TYR A 140 -24.55 -8.17 6.46
N SER A 141 -25.77 -8.70 6.24
CA SER A 141 -26.36 -9.76 7.08
C SER A 141 -25.45 -10.99 7.19
N ARG A 142 -24.87 -11.45 6.08
CA ARG A 142 -23.93 -12.58 6.08
C ARG A 142 -22.66 -12.30 6.89
N LYS A 143 -22.14 -11.08 6.87
CA LYS A 143 -20.95 -10.69 7.64
C LYS A 143 -21.26 -10.65 9.14
N ARG A 144 -22.40 -10.07 9.54
CA ARG A 144 -22.87 -10.12 10.95
C ARG A 144 -23.08 -11.56 11.43
N ASN A 145 -23.63 -12.44 10.58
CA ASN A 145 -23.79 -13.86 10.94
C ASN A 145 -22.44 -14.57 11.19
N LEU A 146 -21.40 -14.27 10.40
CA LEU A 146 -20.05 -14.79 10.63
C LEU A 146 -19.47 -14.28 11.95
N ILE A 147 -19.65 -12.99 12.25
CA ILE A 147 -19.24 -12.40 13.54
C ILE A 147 -19.97 -13.10 14.69
N HIS A 148 -21.29 -13.25 14.62
CA HIS A 148 -22.06 -13.95 15.66
C HIS A 148 -21.67 -15.43 15.82
N GLN A 149 -21.27 -16.09 14.74
CA GLN A 149 -20.74 -17.46 14.80
C GLN A 149 -19.39 -17.48 15.52
N PHE A 150 -18.50 -16.54 15.22
CA PHE A 150 -17.22 -16.38 15.88
C PHE A 150 -17.39 -16.06 17.37
N GLU A 151 -18.29 -15.12 17.71
CA GLU A 151 -18.61 -14.73 19.09
C GLU A 151 -19.03 -15.94 19.92
N ARG A 152 -20.05 -16.68 19.49
CA ARG A 152 -20.53 -17.88 20.20
C ARG A 152 -19.49 -19.00 20.31
N SER A 153 -18.59 -19.09 19.34
CA SER A 153 -17.63 -20.19 19.27
C SER A 153 -16.40 -19.94 20.14
N TYR A 154 -16.00 -18.67 20.29
CA TYR A 154 -14.73 -18.27 20.90
C TYR A 154 -14.85 -17.13 21.91
N VAL A 155 -15.50 -16.02 21.58
CA VAL A 155 -15.57 -14.82 22.45
C VAL A 155 -16.38 -15.10 23.71
N ASP A 156 -17.58 -15.66 23.57
CA ASP A 156 -18.49 -16.00 24.68
C ASP A 156 -17.91 -17.09 25.62
N LYS A 157 -16.79 -17.70 25.23
CA LYS A 157 -16.06 -18.72 25.99
C LYS A 157 -14.74 -18.20 26.56
N ASP A 158 -14.52 -16.89 26.53
CA ASP A 158 -13.30 -16.20 27.00
C ASP A 158 -12.01 -16.72 26.34
N ARG A 159 -12.08 -17.14 25.06
CA ARG A 159 -10.94 -17.67 24.30
C ARG A 159 -10.25 -16.64 23.42
N VAL A 160 -10.76 -15.42 23.33
CA VAL A 160 -10.29 -14.41 22.36
C VAL A 160 -9.71 -13.21 23.07
N THR A 161 -8.54 -12.78 22.63
CA THR A 161 -7.94 -11.50 23.02
C THR A 161 -7.69 -10.68 21.76
N ILE A 162 -8.06 -9.40 21.79
CA ILE A 162 -7.77 -8.45 20.71
C ILE A 162 -6.89 -7.35 21.29
N GLU A 163 -5.75 -7.11 20.66
CA GLU A 163 -4.73 -6.19 21.17
C GLU A 163 -4.22 -5.27 20.05
N LYS A 164 -3.72 -4.10 20.43
CA LYS A 164 -2.96 -3.28 19.50
C LYS A 164 -1.65 -4.01 19.19
N MET A 165 -1.29 -4.05 17.92
CA MET A 165 0.01 -4.58 17.51
C MET A 165 1.12 -3.64 18.01
N VAL A 166 2.10 -4.21 18.71
CA VAL A 166 3.22 -3.48 19.31
C VAL A 166 4.53 -4.24 19.01
N PRO A 167 5.70 -3.57 19.11
CA PRO A 167 6.99 -4.18 18.76
C PRO A 167 7.33 -5.50 19.48
N SER A 168 6.76 -5.75 20.66
CA SER A 168 6.99 -7.00 21.40
C SER A 168 6.36 -8.23 20.75
N PHE A 169 5.41 -8.07 19.82
CA PHE A 169 4.68 -9.17 19.18
C PHE A 169 5.12 -9.46 17.75
N LEU A 170 6.11 -8.73 17.22
CA LEU A 170 6.50 -8.83 15.80
C LEU A 170 6.97 -10.23 15.43
N SER A 171 7.71 -10.91 16.31
CA SER A 171 8.15 -12.29 16.07
C SER A 171 6.97 -13.24 15.95
N GLU A 172 5.97 -13.14 16.83
CA GLU A 172 4.76 -13.98 16.75
C GLU A 172 3.92 -13.67 15.50
N CYS A 173 3.87 -12.40 15.07
CA CYS A 173 3.19 -12.01 13.84
C CYS A 173 3.90 -12.58 12.60
N ILE A 174 5.24 -12.54 12.58
CA ILE A 174 6.03 -13.16 11.51
C ILE A 174 5.83 -14.68 11.52
N ASP A 175 5.92 -15.34 12.68
CA ASP A 175 5.68 -16.79 12.79
C ASP A 175 4.28 -17.19 12.28
N PHE A 176 3.25 -16.40 12.57
CA PHE A 176 1.91 -16.60 12.04
C PHE A 176 1.85 -16.41 10.51
N LEU A 177 2.51 -15.37 9.99
CA LEU A 177 2.59 -15.11 8.56
C LEU A 177 3.32 -16.25 7.82
N GLU A 178 4.42 -16.76 8.37
CA GLU A 178 5.17 -17.88 7.78
C GLU A 178 4.31 -19.14 7.71
N LYS A 179 3.62 -19.49 8.81
CA LYS A 179 2.68 -20.64 8.81
C LYS A 179 1.57 -20.47 7.76
N TRP A 180 1.02 -19.25 7.64
CA TRP A 180 0.03 -18.97 6.61
C TRP A 180 0.61 -19.11 5.20
N CYS A 181 1.86 -18.68 5.00
CA CYS A 181 2.57 -18.79 3.72
C CYS A 181 2.85 -20.26 3.34
N GLU A 182 3.23 -21.09 4.30
CA GLU A 182 3.41 -22.54 4.11
C GLU A 182 2.10 -23.22 3.68
N GLU A 183 0.98 -22.90 4.33
CA GLU A 183 -0.34 -23.44 3.97
C GLU A 183 -0.83 -23.00 2.58
N ARG A 184 -0.41 -21.80 2.14
CA ARG A 184 -0.78 -21.22 0.84
C ARG A 184 0.25 -21.43 -0.26
N ASN A 185 1.38 -22.06 0.05
CA ASN A 185 2.54 -22.25 -0.82
C ASN A 185 3.08 -20.94 -1.43
N CYS A 186 3.37 -19.94 -0.60
CA CYS A 186 3.92 -18.66 -1.07
C CYS A 186 5.36 -18.74 -1.62
N ASP A 187 6.08 -19.84 -1.38
CA ASP A 187 7.50 -20.01 -1.73
C ASP A 187 7.76 -20.77 -3.05
N ILE A 188 6.74 -20.97 -3.89
CA ILE A 188 6.89 -21.76 -5.14
C ILE A 188 7.80 -21.04 -6.15
N ASP A 189 7.80 -19.70 -6.19
CA ASP A 189 8.67 -18.90 -7.06
C ASP A 189 8.93 -17.51 -6.44
N GLU A 190 10.21 -17.13 -6.31
CA GLU A 190 10.62 -15.80 -5.80
C GLU A 190 10.12 -14.64 -6.68
N ASN A 191 9.72 -14.93 -7.92
CA ASN A 191 9.13 -13.97 -8.88
C ASN A 191 7.59 -13.94 -8.85
N GLU A 192 6.95 -14.72 -7.98
CA GLU A 192 5.49 -14.71 -7.79
C GLU A 192 5.03 -13.60 -6.85
N ALA A 193 3.81 -13.13 -7.08
CA ALA A 193 3.19 -12.05 -6.32
C ALA A 193 3.10 -12.36 -4.82
N LEU A 194 2.92 -13.64 -4.45
CA LEU A 194 2.81 -14.09 -3.07
C LEU A 194 4.14 -13.99 -2.30
N PHE A 195 5.28 -14.24 -2.96
CA PHE A 195 6.59 -14.06 -2.33
C PHE A 195 6.86 -12.58 -2.04
N CYS A 196 6.59 -11.71 -3.03
CA CYS A 196 6.71 -10.27 -2.84
C CYS A 196 5.76 -9.73 -1.76
N GLU A 197 4.53 -10.25 -1.70
CA GLU A 197 3.55 -9.90 -0.67
C GLU A 197 4.04 -10.32 0.73
N ARG A 198 4.56 -11.55 0.88
CA ARG A 198 5.18 -12.02 2.12
C ARG A 198 6.31 -11.10 2.56
N GLN A 199 7.25 -10.77 1.67
CA GLN A 199 8.35 -9.87 2.00
C GLN A 199 7.86 -8.46 2.37
N ALA A 200 6.85 -7.94 1.65
CA ALA A 200 6.26 -6.64 1.97
C ALA A 200 5.57 -6.64 3.34
N ALA A 201 4.88 -7.72 3.69
CA ALA A 201 4.27 -7.90 5.00
C ALA A 201 5.33 -7.97 6.11
N ILE A 202 6.40 -8.75 5.94
CA ILE A 202 7.53 -8.80 6.88
C ILE A 202 8.16 -7.41 7.06
N ASN A 203 8.49 -6.73 5.96
CA ASN A 203 9.05 -5.38 5.98
C ASN A 203 8.13 -4.40 6.73
N THR A 204 6.82 -4.53 6.58
CA THR A 204 5.82 -3.70 7.26
C THR A 204 5.77 -4.00 8.76
N ILE A 205 5.73 -5.28 9.13
CA ILE A 205 5.69 -5.75 10.52
C ILE A 205 6.93 -5.26 11.27
N GLU A 206 8.13 -5.50 10.72
CA GLU A 206 9.41 -5.11 11.34
C GLU A 206 9.54 -3.60 11.59
N HIS A 207 8.85 -2.78 10.80
CA HIS A 207 8.97 -1.32 10.81
C HIS A 207 7.68 -0.60 11.19
N ILE A 208 6.74 -1.28 11.85
CA ILE A 208 5.40 -0.75 12.14
C ILE A 208 5.43 0.61 12.86
N ASP A 209 6.29 0.74 13.89
CA ASP A 209 6.46 1.98 14.66
C ASP A 209 7.15 3.07 13.83
N LEU A 210 8.18 2.69 13.06
CA LEU A 210 8.93 3.62 12.21
C LEU A 210 8.04 4.23 11.13
N PHE A 211 7.12 3.43 10.58
CA PHE A 211 6.15 3.84 9.56
C PHE A 211 4.91 4.52 10.16
N GLU A 212 4.82 4.69 11.47
CA GLU A 212 3.68 5.32 12.15
C GLU A 212 2.36 4.62 11.80
N LEU A 213 2.38 3.29 11.69
CA LEU A 213 1.23 2.46 11.32
C LEU A 213 0.39 2.07 12.54
N ASP A 214 -0.89 1.83 12.31
CA ASP A 214 -1.78 1.25 13.31
C ASP A 214 -2.02 -0.23 12.99
N GLY A 215 -1.75 -1.11 13.95
CA GLY A 215 -2.00 -2.54 13.80
C GLY A 215 -2.92 -3.09 14.89
N ILE A 216 -3.65 -4.14 14.54
CA ILE A 216 -4.50 -4.93 15.44
C ILE A 216 -4.13 -6.40 15.29
N LEU A 217 -4.11 -7.13 16.41
CA LEU A 217 -3.95 -8.58 16.42
C LEU A 217 -5.11 -9.24 17.16
N LEU A 218 -5.41 -10.47 16.76
CA LEU A 218 -6.41 -11.32 17.38
C LEU A 218 -5.77 -12.65 17.77
N ARG A 219 -5.93 -13.01 19.03
CA ARG A 219 -5.51 -14.29 19.59
C ARG A 219 -6.70 -15.21 19.84
N ILE A 220 -6.51 -16.51 19.61
CA ILE A 220 -7.41 -17.56 20.10
C ILE A 220 -6.59 -18.51 20.97
N ASP A 221 -7.04 -18.74 22.20
CA ASP A 221 -6.34 -19.58 23.19
C ASP A 221 -4.87 -19.18 23.44
N GLY A 222 -4.57 -17.88 23.34
CA GLY A 222 -3.24 -17.31 23.55
C GLY A 222 -2.36 -17.22 22.30
N GLU A 223 -2.72 -17.89 21.20
CA GLU A 223 -1.95 -17.87 19.95
C GLU A 223 -2.49 -16.81 18.98
N ILE A 224 -1.61 -16.17 18.20
CA ILE A 224 -2.04 -15.23 17.15
C ILE A 224 -2.69 -16.02 16.00
N ASN A 225 -3.91 -15.62 15.62
CA ASN A 225 -4.64 -16.22 14.50
C ASN A 225 -5.05 -15.21 13.42
N ALA A 226 -4.89 -13.92 13.68
CA ALA A 226 -5.04 -12.88 12.67
C ALA A 226 -4.35 -11.60 13.11
N PHE A 227 -3.93 -10.80 12.13
CA PHE A 227 -3.59 -9.40 12.33
C PHE A 227 -4.09 -8.56 11.16
N GLY A 228 -4.14 -7.24 11.35
CA GLY A 228 -4.39 -6.26 10.31
C GLY A 228 -3.56 -5.01 10.57
N ILE A 229 -3.05 -4.39 9.50
CA ILE A 229 -2.20 -3.21 9.58
C ILE A 229 -2.82 -2.13 8.70
N ALA A 230 -2.85 -0.90 9.19
CA ALA A 230 -3.46 0.23 8.52
C ALA A 230 -2.49 1.40 8.43
N SER A 231 -2.55 2.14 7.33
CA SER A 231 -1.88 3.43 7.20
C SER A 231 -2.86 4.51 6.76
N ARG A 232 -2.53 5.77 7.08
CA ARG A 232 -3.27 6.92 6.55
C ARG A 232 -2.81 7.21 5.12
N LEU A 233 -3.75 7.27 4.18
CA LEU A 233 -3.48 7.57 2.77
C LEU A 233 -3.72 9.04 2.43
N THR A 234 -4.86 9.59 2.88
CA THR A 234 -5.22 11.00 2.71
C THR A 234 -5.74 11.58 4.03
N GLU A 235 -6.23 12.83 4.05
CA GLU A 235 -6.87 13.41 5.23
C GLU A 235 -8.13 12.66 5.68
N SER A 236 -8.81 11.96 4.78
CA SER A 236 -10.09 11.28 5.06
C SER A 236 -10.12 9.81 4.65
N MET A 237 -8.98 9.20 4.33
CA MET A 237 -8.89 7.81 3.86
C MET A 237 -7.70 7.11 4.50
N GLY A 238 -7.94 5.90 5.01
CA GLY A 238 -6.91 4.93 5.36
C GLY A 238 -6.83 3.84 4.31
N VAL A 239 -5.69 3.17 4.26
CA VAL A 239 -5.50 1.91 3.54
C VAL A 239 -5.22 0.81 4.57
N LEU A 240 -5.81 -0.35 4.34
CA LEU A 240 -5.70 -1.57 5.13
C LEU A 240 -4.89 -2.60 4.33
#